data_AF-A0AAU5JCC1-F1
#
_entry.id   AF-A0AAU5JCC1-F1
#
_cell.length_a   1.000
_cell.length_b   1.000
_cell.length_c   1.000
_cell.angle_alpha   90.00
_cell.angle_beta   90.00
_cell.angle_gamma   90.00
#
_symmetry.space_group_name_H-M   'P 1'
#
loop_
_entity.id
_entity.type
_entity.pdbx_description
1 polymer ?
#
loop_
_entity_poly.entity_id
_entity_poly.type
_entity_poly.pdbx_seq_one_letter_code
_entity_poly.pdbx_strand_id
1 'polypeptide(L)'
;MPPDVPAPASWRIALPHTAAAVPIARALIRTALADIEASADSDTAELLTAELVANAVEHTLGDEPVELVVELLPTGCQVEVHDRDPAPPGDLSRPGPGSEPDPWQEHGRGLLLIRTLSSSCGHRTTEQGKAVWFTLPSQAGPVD
;
A
#
# COMPACT_ATOMS: atom_id res chain seq x y z
N MET A 1 -33.41 8.92 -7.79
CA MET A 1 -32.67 7.90 -7.03
C MET A 1 -31.29 7.83 -7.64
N PRO A 2 -30.19 8.15 -6.93
CA PRO A 2 -28.87 7.89 -7.48
C PRO A 2 -28.76 6.38 -7.76
N PRO A 3 -28.04 5.95 -8.81
CA PRO A 3 -27.81 4.53 -9.03
C PRO A 3 -27.14 3.94 -7.79
N ASP A 4 -27.57 2.74 -7.42
CA ASP A 4 -26.97 1.93 -6.36
C ASP A 4 -25.57 1.53 -6.85
N VAL A 5 -24.56 2.35 -6.53
CA VAL A 5 -23.17 2.03 -6.85
C VAL A 5 -22.80 0.86 -5.94
N PRO A 6 -22.46 -0.32 -6.47
CA PRO A 6 -22.07 -1.44 -5.62
C PRO A 6 -20.92 -0.99 -4.72
N ALA A 7 -21.03 -1.28 -3.43
CA ALA A 7 -19.98 -0.95 -2.47
C ALA A 7 -18.65 -1.54 -2.97
N PRO A 8 -17.53 -0.81 -2.89
CA PRO A 8 -16.24 -1.31 -3.29
C PRO A 8 -15.93 -2.60 -2.53
N ALA A 9 -15.38 -3.59 -3.23
CA ALA A 9 -14.95 -4.82 -2.59
C ALA A 9 -13.74 -4.48 -1.70
N SER A 10 -13.94 -4.55 -0.39
CA SER A 10 -12.89 -4.29 0.60
C SER A 10 -12.67 -5.52 1.46
N TRP A 11 -11.41 -5.83 1.72
CA TRP A 11 -11.01 -6.87 2.65
C TRP A 11 -9.85 -6.41 3.54
N ARG A 12 -9.80 -7.00 4.74
CA ARG A 12 -8.78 -6.74 5.76
C ARG A 12 -8.22 -8.09 6.21
N ILE A 13 -6.90 -8.17 6.38
CA ILE A 13 -6.23 -9.35 6.90
C ILE A 13 -5.08 -8.98 7.82
N ALA A 14 -4.94 -9.72 8.91
CA ALA A 14 -3.79 -9.62 9.80
C ALA A 14 -2.60 -10.39 9.20
N LEU A 15 -1.45 -9.72 9.15
CA LEU A 15 -0.16 -10.27 8.75
C LEU A 15 0.72 -10.44 9.99
N PRO A 16 1.59 -11.48 10.02
CA PRO A 16 2.52 -11.64 11.12
C PRO A 16 3.47 -10.44 11.19
N HIS A 17 3.88 -10.02 12.39
CA HIS A 17 4.89 -8.96 12.56
C HIS A 17 6.32 -9.49 12.31
N THR A 18 6.56 -10.03 11.13
CA THR A 18 7.83 -10.64 10.73
C THR A 18 8.07 -10.44 9.23
N ALA A 19 9.30 -10.64 8.76
CA ALA A 19 9.65 -10.57 7.34
C ALA A 19 8.81 -11.52 6.45
N ALA A 20 8.17 -12.55 7.02
CA ALA A 20 7.25 -13.43 6.29
C ALA A 20 5.97 -12.71 5.81
N ALA A 21 5.63 -11.55 6.37
CA ALA A 21 4.49 -10.73 5.95
C ALA A 21 4.59 -10.28 4.49
N VAL A 22 5.80 -9.95 4.02
CA VAL A 22 6.04 -9.42 2.68
C VAL A 22 5.61 -10.39 1.57
N PRO A 23 6.10 -11.64 1.51
CA PRO A 23 5.65 -12.59 0.49
C PRO A 23 4.17 -12.95 0.62
N ILE A 24 3.61 -12.97 1.84
CA ILE A 24 2.17 -13.21 2.06
C ILE A 24 1.35 -12.07 1.44
N ALA A 25 1.71 -10.81 1.73
CA ALA A 25 1.04 -9.64 1.20
C ALA A 25 1.05 -9.59 -0.33
N ARG A 26 2.20 -9.92 -0.96
CA ARG A 26 2.30 -10.00 -2.42
C ARG A 26 1.37 -11.05 -3.01
N ALA A 27 1.31 -12.25 -2.42
CA ALA A 27 0.43 -13.31 -2.90
C ALA A 27 -1.06 -12.93 -2.79
N LEU A 28 -1.43 -12.23 -1.71
CA LEU A 28 -2.80 -11.74 -1.52
C LEU A 28 -3.19 -10.69 -2.55
N ILE A 29 -2.32 -9.71 -2.81
CA ILE A 29 -2.56 -8.67 -3.82
C ILE A 29 -2.69 -9.30 -5.21
N ARG A 30 -1.77 -10.20 -5.56
CA ARG A 30 -1.81 -10.93 -6.84
C ARG A 30 -3.15 -11.64 -7.03
N THR A 31 -3.62 -12.33 -6.00
CA THR A 31 -4.90 -13.05 -6.04
C THR A 31 -6.07 -12.08 -6.17
N ALA A 32 -6.10 -11.02 -5.36
CA ALA A 32 -7.19 -10.05 -5.35
C ALA A 32 -7.33 -9.27 -6.66
N LEU A 33 -6.21 -8.99 -7.34
CA LEU A 33 -6.21 -8.27 -8.61
C LEU A 33 -6.40 -9.18 -9.82
N ALA A 34 -6.12 -10.49 -9.70
CA ALA A 34 -6.33 -11.47 -10.77
C ALA A 34 -7.81 -11.73 -11.08
N ASP A 35 -8.68 -11.65 -10.07
CA ASP A 35 -10.11 -11.94 -10.21
C ASP A 35 -10.92 -10.78 -10.84
N ILE A 36 -10.26 -9.67 -11.18
CA ILE A 36 -10.93 -8.43 -11.61
C ILE A 36 -10.29 -7.94 -12.91
N GLU A 37 -11.00 -8.13 -14.03
CA GLU A 37 -10.58 -7.80 -15.40
C GLU A 37 -10.27 -6.30 -15.65
N ALA A 38 -10.45 -5.42 -14.65
CA ALA A 38 -10.23 -3.98 -14.72
C ALA A 38 -9.31 -3.46 -13.59
N SER A 39 -8.46 -4.32 -13.03
CA SER A 39 -7.65 -3.98 -11.85
C SER A 39 -6.44 -3.09 -12.19
N ALA A 40 -5.87 -2.49 -11.14
CA ALA A 40 -4.64 -1.70 -11.24
C ALA A 40 -3.44 -2.54 -11.71
N ASP A 41 -2.33 -1.89 -12.07
CA ASP A 41 -1.07 -2.57 -12.40
C ASP A 41 -0.66 -3.51 -11.26
N SER A 42 -0.86 -4.82 -11.45
CA SER A 42 -0.67 -5.83 -10.40
C SER A 42 0.79 -5.93 -9.97
N ASP A 43 1.74 -5.80 -10.90
CA ASP A 43 3.17 -5.87 -10.57
C ASP A 43 3.56 -4.65 -9.72
N THR A 44 3.07 -3.46 -10.08
CA THR A 44 3.28 -2.25 -9.28
C THR A 44 2.56 -2.35 -7.93
N ALA A 45 1.33 -2.85 -7.87
CA ALA A 45 0.58 -3.02 -6.63
C ALA A 45 1.28 -3.99 -5.66
N GLU A 46 1.78 -5.12 -6.17
CA GLU A 46 2.56 -6.06 -5.39
C GLU A 46 3.84 -5.44 -4.83
N LEU A 47 4.58 -4.72 -5.67
CA LEU A 47 5.82 -4.04 -5.27
C LEU A 47 5.54 -3.03 -4.16
N LEU A 48 4.59 -2.10 -4.38
CA LEU A 48 4.29 -1.06 -3.40
C LEU A 48 3.74 -1.63 -2.09
N THR A 49 2.94 -2.69 -2.16
CA THR A 49 2.46 -3.38 -0.96
C THR A 49 3.62 -4.03 -0.19
N ALA A 50 4.56 -4.65 -0.89
CA ALA A 50 5.75 -5.24 -0.26
C ALA A 50 6.57 -4.18 0.49
N GLU A 51 6.83 -3.03 -0.15
CA GLU A 51 7.55 -1.91 0.47
C GLU A 51 6.80 -1.37 1.69
N LEU A 52 5.48 -1.22 1.62
CA LEU A 52 4.69 -0.67 2.72
C LEU A 52 4.65 -1.65 3.91
N VAL A 53 4.46 -2.94 3.66
CA VAL A 53 4.48 -3.98 4.70
C VAL A 53 5.87 -4.12 5.32
N ALA A 54 6.94 -4.06 4.53
CA ALA A 54 8.31 -4.07 5.03
C ALA A 54 8.55 -2.89 5.98
N ASN A 55 8.18 -1.67 5.56
CA ASN A 55 8.28 -0.49 6.42
C ASN A 55 7.51 -0.64 7.73
N ALA A 56 6.29 -1.19 7.68
CA ALA A 56 5.47 -1.40 8.88
C ALA A 56 6.14 -2.38 9.86
N VAL A 57 6.65 -3.51 9.37
CA VAL A 57 7.32 -4.54 10.19
C VAL A 57 8.67 -4.06 10.73
N GLU A 58 9.44 -3.30 9.95
CA GLU A 58 10.77 -2.82 10.35
C GLU A 58 10.72 -1.66 11.35
N HIS A 59 9.72 -0.78 11.23
CA HIS A 59 9.64 0.45 12.01
C HIS A 59 8.67 0.39 13.19
N THR A 60 7.82 -0.64 13.28
CA THR A 60 6.93 -0.83 14.42
C THR A 60 7.59 -1.73 15.46
N LEU A 61 7.45 -1.39 16.74
CA LEU A 61 7.97 -2.20 17.83
C LEU A 61 6.90 -3.16 18.36
N GLY A 62 7.33 -4.36 18.76
CA GLY A 62 6.48 -5.38 19.38
C GLY A 62 6.18 -6.56 18.45
N ASP A 63 5.27 -7.43 18.88
CA ASP A 63 4.88 -8.66 18.18
C ASP A 63 3.46 -8.57 17.59
N GLU A 64 2.88 -7.36 17.60
CA GLU A 64 1.49 -7.15 17.24
C GLU A 64 1.30 -7.16 15.72
N PRO A 65 0.26 -7.85 15.21
CA PRO A 65 0.05 -7.98 13.78
C PRO A 65 -0.03 -6.64 13.06
N VAL A 66 0.54 -6.63 11.85
CA VAL A 66 0.31 -5.57 10.86
C VAL A 66 -0.97 -5.91 10.10
N GLU A 67 -1.87 -4.97 9.86
CA GLU A 67 -3.07 -5.25 9.06
C GLU A 67 -2.92 -4.72 7.64
N LEU A 68 -3.19 -5.57 6.65
CA LEU A 68 -3.33 -5.19 5.26
C LEU A 68 -4.81 -5.00 4.94
N VAL A 69 -5.16 -3.83 4.39
CA VAL A 69 -6.49 -3.51 3.90
C VAL A 69 -6.39 -3.20 2.41
N VAL A 70 -7.24 -3.82 1.61
CA VAL A 70 -7.33 -3.56 0.18
C VAL A 70 -8.75 -3.20 -0.15
N GLU A 71 -8.92 -2.09 -0.86
CA GLU A 71 -10.19 -1.60 -1.36
C GLU A 71 -10.12 -1.47 -2.88
N LEU A 72 -11.02 -2.16 -3.56
CA LEU A 72 -11.12 -2.15 -5.01
C LEU A 72 -12.13 -1.09 -5.41
N LEU A 73 -11.64 -0.06 -6.07
CA LEU A 73 -12.40 1.12 -6.48
C LEU A 73 -12.80 0.97 -7.96
N PRO A 74 -13.90 1.61 -8.41
CA PRO A 74 -14.26 1.62 -9.83
C PRO A 74 -13.15 2.14 -10.76
N THR A 75 -12.23 2.94 -10.22
CA THR A 75 -11.12 3.58 -10.94
C THR A 75 -9.75 3.03 -10.54
N GLY A 76 -9.67 1.86 -9.90
CA GLY A 76 -8.40 1.24 -9.49
C GLY A 76 -8.45 0.59 -8.12
N CYS A 77 -7.43 0.81 -7.29
CA CYS A 77 -7.40 0.27 -5.94
C CYS A 77 -6.75 1.23 -4.94
N GLN A 78 -7.10 1.04 -3.67
CA GLN A 78 -6.40 1.60 -2.53
C GLN A 78 -5.89 0.45 -1.67
N VAL A 79 -4.61 0.54 -1.28
CA VAL A 79 -3.99 -0.39 -0.35
C VAL A 79 -3.56 0.40 0.86
N GLU A 80 -3.89 -0.12 2.04
CA GLU A 80 -3.47 0.43 3.31
C GLU A 80 -2.80 -0.64 4.15
N VAL A 81 -1.81 -0.22 4.92
CA VAL A 81 -1.21 -1.04 5.97
C VAL A 81 -1.34 -0.29 7.29
N HIS A 82 -1.85 -0.99 8.29
CA HIS A 82 -2.06 -0.46 9.63
C HIS A 82 -1.05 -1.10 10.57
N ASP A 83 -0.46 -0.25 11.41
CA ASP A 83 0.42 -0.67 12.48
C ASP A 83 0.10 0.13 13.75
N ARG A 84 0.65 -0.31 14.89
CA ARG A 84 0.32 0.26 16.19
C ARG A 84 1.19 1.45 16.60
N ASP A 85 2.18 1.82 15.79
CA ASP A 85 3.00 2.99 16.06
C ASP A 85 2.33 4.24 15.48
N PRO A 86 1.87 5.19 16.31
CA PRO A 86 1.25 6.42 15.83
C PRO A 86 2.26 7.39 15.18
N ALA A 87 3.58 7.13 15.28
CA ALA A 87 4.59 7.97 14.67
C ALA A 87 4.41 8.00 13.14
N PRO A 88 4.45 9.18 12.52
CA PRO A 88 4.32 9.27 11.06
C PRO A 88 5.45 8.45 10.41
N PRO A 89 5.19 7.82 9.26
CA PRO A 89 6.28 7.25 8.48
C PRO A 89 7.28 8.37 8.14
N GLY A 90 8.49 7.98 7.70
CA GLY A 90 9.44 8.93 7.11
C GLY A 90 8.84 9.75 5.96
N ASP A 91 9.65 10.59 5.32
CA ASP A 91 9.11 11.59 4.39
C ASP A 91 8.41 10.97 3.14
N LEU A 92 7.08 10.90 3.20
CA LEU A 92 6.20 10.61 2.05
C LEU A 92 5.99 11.83 1.16
N SER A 93 6.50 13.01 1.54
CA SER A 93 6.48 14.21 0.70
C SER A 93 7.45 14.05 -0.48
N ARG A 94 7.27 14.90 -1.51
CA ARG A 94 8.22 14.97 -2.61
C ARG A 94 9.56 15.47 -2.07
N PRO A 95 10.70 14.80 -2.32
CA PRO A 95 12.00 15.21 -1.82
C PRO A 95 12.26 16.61 -2.33
N GLY A 96 12.69 17.48 -1.40
CA GLY A 96 13.23 18.77 -1.78
C GLY A 96 14.43 18.60 -2.71
N PRO A 97 14.73 19.59 -3.56
CA PRO A 97 15.95 19.57 -4.35
C PRO A 97 17.16 19.37 -3.42
N GLY A 98 17.88 18.25 -3.55
CA GLY A 98 19.05 17.89 -2.74
C GLY A 98 18.87 16.69 -1.82
N SER A 99 17.65 16.18 -1.63
CA SER A 99 17.40 14.92 -0.93
C SER A 99 17.51 13.75 -1.91
N GLU A 100 18.71 13.46 -2.41
CA GLU A 100 18.94 12.22 -3.16
C GLU A 100 19.09 11.07 -2.16
N PRO A 101 18.16 10.10 -2.14
CA PRO A 101 18.37 8.89 -1.36
C PRO A 101 19.60 8.18 -1.90
N ASP A 102 20.51 7.79 -1.01
CA ASP A 102 21.69 7.01 -1.39
C ASP A 102 21.23 5.73 -2.13
N PRO A 103 21.67 5.51 -3.38
CA PRO A 103 21.25 4.37 -4.17
C PRO A 103 21.74 3.01 -3.62
N TRP A 104 22.53 3.00 -2.55
CA TRP A 104 22.94 1.78 -1.85
C TRP A 104 22.25 1.61 -0.48
N GLN A 105 21.42 2.56 -0.06
CA GLN A 105 20.60 2.45 1.15
C GLN A 105 19.23 1.86 0.81
N GLU A 106 19.00 0.61 1.21
CA GLU A 106 17.70 -0.06 1.03
C GLU A 106 16.60 0.61 1.86
N HIS A 107 16.91 1.05 3.09
CA HIS A 107 15.96 1.65 4.04
C HIS A 107 15.31 2.98 3.59
N GLY A 108 15.74 3.58 2.47
CA GLY A 108 15.18 4.83 1.94
C GLY A 108 14.37 4.67 0.64
N ARG A 109 14.39 3.48 0.03
CA ARG A 109 13.77 3.27 -1.30
C ARG A 109 12.27 3.00 -1.23
N GLY A 110 11.78 2.38 -0.17
CA GLY A 110 10.37 1.99 -0.09
C GLY A 110 9.41 3.18 -0.20
N LEU A 111 9.63 4.23 0.60
CA LEU A 111 8.80 5.45 0.52
C LEU A 111 8.98 6.21 -0.82
N LEU A 112 10.18 6.16 -1.42
CA LEU A 112 10.43 6.71 -2.75
C LEU A 112 9.63 5.96 -3.83
N LEU A 113 9.61 4.63 -3.79
CA LEU A 113 8.86 3.80 -4.73
C LEU A 113 7.36 4.07 -4.60
N ILE A 114 6.84 4.04 -3.36
CA ILE A 114 5.44 4.35 -3.05
C ILE A 114 5.05 5.69 -3.65
N ARG A 115 5.84 6.75 -3.42
CA ARG A 115 5.52 8.08 -3.94
C ARG A 115 5.66 8.21 -5.46
N THR A 116 6.61 7.49 -6.06
CA THR A 116 6.91 7.60 -7.50
C THR A 116 5.92 6.84 -8.37
N LEU A 117 5.47 5.67 -7.90
CA LEU A 117 4.68 4.74 -8.71
C LEU A 117 3.18 4.80 -8.40
N SER A 118 2.77 5.34 -7.25
CA SER A 118 1.35 5.51 -6.92
C SER A 118 0.73 6.75 -7.57
N SER A 119 -0.57 6.72 -7.81
CA SER A 119 -1.35 7.92 -8.18
C SER A 119 -1.45 8.89 -7.01
N SER A 120 -1.57 8.36 -5.80
CA SER A 120 -1.62 9.13 -4.56
C SER A 120 -1.16 8.23 -3.41
N CYS A 121 -0.55 8.83 -2.40
CA CYS A 121 -0.17 8.14 -1.17
C CYS A 121 -0.24 9.08 0.03
N GLY A 122 -0.30 8.51 1.21
CA GLY A 122 -0.29 9.28 2.44
C GLY A 122 -0.30 8.40 3.67
N HIS A 123 -0.52 9.05 4.81
CA HIS A 123 -0.75 8.38 6.07
C HIS A 123 -1.82 9.12 6.87
N ARG A 124 -2.45 8.42 7.81
CA ARG A 124 -3.36 9.00 8.79
C ARG A 124 -3.21 8.29 10.12
N THR A 125 -3.41 9.01 11.22
CA THR A 125 -3.53 8.42 12.55
C THR A 125 -4.85 7.65 12.65
N THR A 126 -4.83 6.49 13.32
CA THR A 126 -6.02 5.70 13.65
C THR A 126 -6.17 5.64 15.17
N GLU A 127 -7.28 5.07 15.66
CA GLU A 127 -7.46 4.87 17.11
C GLU A 127 -6.41 3.95 17.74
N GLN A 128 -5.75 3.11 16.93
CA GLN A 128 -4.81 2.08 17.38
C GLN A 128 -3.35 2.33 16.98
N GLY A 129 -3.07 3.39 16.22
CA GLY A 129 -1.75 3.69 15.68
C GLY A 129 -1.85 4.53 14.42
N LYS A 130 -1.47 3.97 13.27
CA LYS A 130 -1.55 4.64 11.97
C LYS A 130 -1.97 3.72 10.84
N ALA A 131 -2.38 4.33 9.74
CA ALA A 131 -2.55 3.69 8.45
C ALA A 131 -1.73 4.46 7.40
N VAL A 132 -0.81 3.75 6.74
CA VAL A 132 -0.09 4.27 5.57
C VAL A 132 -0.72 3.64 4.33
N TRP A 133 -0.92 4.43 3.27
CA TRP A 133 -1.71 4.00 2.12
C TRP A 133 -1.17 4.53 0.79
N PHE A 134 -1.52 3.83 -0.28
CA PHE A 134 -1.36 4.30 -1.65
C PHE A 134 -2.58 3.94 -2.50
N THR A 135 -2.75 4.64 -3.62
CA THR A 135 -3.73 4.32 -4.65
C THR A 135 -3.06 4.09 -6.00
N LEU A 136 -3.60 3.16 -6.77
CA LEU A 136 -3.24 2.95 -8.17
C LEU A 136 -4.47 3.08 -9.05
N PRO A 137 -4.33 3.62 -10.27
CA PRO A 137 -5.44 3.70 -11.20
C PRO A 137 -5.70 2.31 -11.79
N SER A 138 -6.92 2.06 -12.23
CA SER A 138 -7.22 0.88 -13.05
C SER A 138 -6.40 0.94 -14.34
N GLN A 139 -5.87 -0.19 -14.78
CA GLN A 139 -5.33 -0.29 -16.12
C GLN A 139 -6.52 -0.38 -17.08
N ALA A 140 -7.11 0.76 -17.43
CA ALA A 140 -8.01 0.78 -18.57
C ALA A 140 -7.20 0.34 -19.79
N GLY A 141 -7.51 -0.85 -20.32
CA GLY A 141 -7.06 -1.20 -21.67
C GLY A 141 -7.49 -0.10 -22.64
N PRO A 142 -6.79 0.10 -23.77
CA PRO A 142 -7.22 1.08 -24.76
C PRO A 142 -8.70 0.82 -25.08
N VAL A 143 -9.53 1.84 -24.90
CA VAL A 143 -10.86 1.86 -25.51
C VAL A 143 -10.64 2.03 -27.01
N ASP A 144 -10.72 0.93 -27.76
CA ASP A 144 -10.82 0.95 -29.22
C ASP A 144 -12.12 1.64 -29.67
#